data_AF-A0A6M0RHV8-F1
#
_entry.id   AF-A0A6M0RHV8-F1
#
_cell.length_a   1.000
_cell.length_b   1.000
_cell.length_c   1.000
_cell.angle_alpha   90.00
_cell.angle_beta   90.00
_cell.angle_gamma   90.00
#
_symmetry.space_group_name_H-M   'P 1'
#
loop_
_entity.id
_entity.type
_entity.pdbx_description
1 polymer ?
#
loop_
_entity_poly.entity_id
_entity_poly.type
_entity_poly.pdbx_seq_one_letter_code
_entity_poly.pdbx_strand_id
1 'polypeptide(L)'
;MIDSEKKSIQDDIVGGQPYWLLEDETPGLCETTSEPIFLMQIAEGRKFFIQEKASKQIRLDLSGDPKETLEEYYQLFLGNVIYLFGYERKEEYLVYGITQT
;
A
#
# COMPACT_ATOMS: atom_id res chain seq x y z
N MET A 1 -0.37 28.14 -19.30
CA MET A 1 -0.50 26.67 -19.29
C MET A 1 -0.37 26.27 -17.83
N ILE A 2 -1.44 25.72 -17.26
CA ILE A 2 -1.44 25.22 -15.88
C ILE A 2 -0.64 23.93 -15.94
N ASP A 3 0.47 23.84 -15.19
CA ASP A 3 1.14 22.57 -14.95
C ASP A 3 0.08 21.62 -14.37
N SER A 4 -0.31 20.60 -15.14
CA SER A 4 -1.06 19.49 -14.59
C SER A 4 -0.18 18.89 -13.49
N GLU A 5 -0.64 18.91 -12.25
CA GLU A 5 0.09 18.32 -11.13
C GLU A 5 0.58 16.92 -11.51
N LYS A 6 1.90 16.76 -11.63
CA LYS A 6 2.51 15.47 -11.92
C LYS A 6 2.38 14.61 -10.66
N LYS A 7 1.45 13.66 -10.70
CA LYS A 7 1.33 12.61 -9.67
C LYS A 7 2.63 11.82 -9.57
N SER A 8 2.88 11.28 -8.39
CA SER A 8 4.12 10.63 -8.00
C SER A 8 3.88 9.46 -7.05
N ILE A 9 4.96 8.76 -6.69
CA ILE A 9 4.97 7.72 -5.66
C ILE A 9 4.50 8.22 -4.27
N GLN A 10 4.59 9.53 -4.02
CA GLN A 10 4.22 10.14 -2.75
C GLN A 10 2.72 10.44 -2.64
N ASP A 11 1.97 10.20 -3.72
CA ASP A 11 0.54 10.49 -3.77
C ASP A 11 -0.29 9.22 -3.49
N ASP A 12 -1.42 9.40 -2.81
CA ASP A 12 -2.45 8.37 -2.79
C ASP A 12 -3.20 8.45 -4.12
N ILE A 13 -3.43 7.29 -4.74
CA ILE A 13 -4.06 7.21 -6.05
C ILE A 13 -5.16 6.16 -5.98
N VAL A 14 -6.34 6.49 -6.52
CA VAL A 14 -7.46 5.56 -6.67
C VAL A 14 -7.73 5.37 -8.16
N GLY A 15 -7.72 4.11 -8.59
CA GLY A 15 -7.84 3.70 -9.98
C GLY A 15 -6.72 4.22 -10.89
N GLY A 16 -6.86 3.97 -12.19
CA GLY A 16 -5.85 4.38 -13.17
C GLY A 16 -4.65 3.43 -13.20
N GLN A 17 -3.46 3.97 -12.97
CA GLN A 17 -2.20 3.22 -13.01
C GLN A 17 -1.35 3.55 -11.77
N PRO A 18 -0.64 2.57 -11.20
CA PRO A 18 0.30 2.81 -10.09
C PRO A 18 1.53 3.59 -10.56
N TYR A 19 2.18 4.27 -9.63
CA TYR A 19 3.55 4.75 -9.80
C TYR A 19 4.44 3.80 -9.01
N TRP A 20 5.22 2.98 -9.70
CA TRP A 20 6.09 2.00 -9.04
C TRP A 20 7.27 2.67 -8.34
N LEU A 21 7.59 2.19 -7.13
CA LEU A 21 8.78 2.61 -6.38
C LEU A 21 10.04 1.98 -6.99
N LEU A 22 9.93 0.69 -7.32
CA LEU A 22 10.97 -0.10 -7.97
C LEU A 22 10.50 -0.47 -9.38
N GLU A 23 10.53 -1.75 -9.70
CA GLU A 23 10.03 -2.30 -10.95
C GLU A 23 8.54 -2.68 -10.86
N ASP A 24 7.97 -3.01 -12.03
CA ASP A 24 6.58 -3.42 -12.14
C ASP A 24 6.36 -4.75 -11.41
N GLU A 25 5.64 -4.67 -10.30
CA GLU A 25 5.22 -5.82 -9.50
C GLU A 25 3.72 -6.07 -9.62
N THR A 26 3.10 -5.63 -10.73
CA THR A 26 1.71 -6.00 -11.04
C THR A 26 1.59 -7.50 -10.85
N PRO A 27 0.69 -7.97 -9.96
CA PRO A 27 0.57 -9.39 -9.69
C PRO A 27 0.40 -10.15 -11.02
N GLY A 28 1.36 -11.03 -11.33
CA GLY A 28 1.22 -11.92 -12.49
C GLY A 28 -0.09 -12.69 -12.36
N LEU A 29 -0.68 -13.10 -13.49
CA LEU A 29 -1.94 -13.85 -13.55
C LEU A 29 -2.02 -14.79 -12.34
N CYS A 30 -2.79 -14.39 -11.32
CA CYS A 30 -3.23 -15.33 -10.32
C CYS A 30 -3.94 -16.44 -11.07
N GLU A 31 -4.09 -17.65 -10.54
CA GLU A 31 -4.54 -18.89 -11.23
C GLU A 31 -5.84 -18.80 -12.09
N THR A 32 -6.46 -17.62 -12.15
CA THR A 32 -7.44 -17.12 -13.11
C THR A 32 -6.91 -16.66 -14.48
N THR A 33 -7.83 -16.62 -15.44
CA THR A 33 -7.65 -16.00 -16.76
C THR A 33 -7.92 -14.49 -16.79
N SER A 34 -8.27 -13.86 -15.66
CA SER A 34 -8.62 -12.43 -15.59
C SER A 34 -7.37 -11.59 -15.30
N GLU A 35 -7.21 -10.48 -16.02
CA GLU A 35 -6.16 -9.50 -15.74
C GLU A 35 -6.42 -8.77 -14.40
N PRO A 36 -5.38 -8.48 -13.62
CA PRO A 36 -5.52 -7.68 -12.40
C PRO A 36 -5.93 -6.24 -12.72
N ILE A 37 -6.83 -5.70 -11.91
CA ILE A 37 -7.31 -4.32 -12.02
C ILE A 37 -6.65 -3.51 -10.91
N PHE A 38 -5.85 -2.49 -11.24
CA PHE A 38 -5.31 -1.59 -10.23
C PHE A 38 -6.44 -0.82 -9.54
N LEU A 39 -6.48 -0.91 -8.21
CA LEU A 39 -7.50 -0.26 -7.38
C LEU A 39 -6.96 0.99 -6.71
N MET A 40 -5.81 0.88 -6.04
CA MET A 40 -5.30 1.96 -5.22
C MET A 40 -3.81 1.84 -4.89
N GLN A 41 -3.15 2.99 -4.78
CA GLN A 41 -1.83 3.17 -4.19
C GLN A 41 -1.99 3.99 -2.91
N ILE A 42 -1.35 3.54 -1.83
CA ILE A 42 -1.26 4.26 -0.56
C ILE A 42 0.20 4.59 -0.33
N ALA A 43 0.51 5.88 -0.35
CA ALA A 43 1.87 6.37 -0.21
C ALA A 43 2.40 6.18 1.22
N GLU A 44 3.72 6.27 1.36
CA GLU A 44 4.39 6.24 2.65
C GLU A 44 3.88 7.31 3.63
N GLY A 45 4.09 7.10 4.93
CA GLY A 45 3.74 8.07 5.96
C GLY A 45 2.24 8.16 6.29
N ARG A 46 1.38 7.42 5.56
CA ARG A 46 -0.06 7.33 5.85
C ARG A 46 -0.31 6.68 7.20
N LYS A 47 -1.31 7.22 7.91
CA LYS A 47 -1.68 6.81 9.28
C LYS A 47 -3.02 6.09 9.27
N PHE A 48 -3.10 4.99 10.01
CA PHE A 48 -4.27 4.16 10.16
C PHE A 48 -4.59 4.03 11.64
N PHE A 49 -5.81 4.41 12.05
CA PHE A 49 -6.21 4.29 13.44
C PHE A 49 -6.23 2.84 13.89
N ILE A 50 -5.67 2.59 15.07
CA ILE A 50 -5.64 1.26 15.68
C ILE A 50 -6.99 1.04 16.38
N GLN A 51 -7.59 -0.13 16.20
CA GLN A 51 -8.78 -0.53 16.97
C GLN A 51 -8.36 -0.93 18.39
N GLU A 52 -9.23 -0.75 19.39
CA GLU A 52 -8.91 -0.93 20.81
C GLU A 52 -8.23 -2.26 21.20
N LYS A 53 -8.40 -3.32 20.39
CA LYS A 53 -7.85 -4.66 20.65
C LYS A 53 -6.67 -5.04 19.77
N ALA A 54 -6.24 -4.16 18.87
CA ALA A 54 -5.11 -4.43 17.99
C ALA A 54 -3.78 -4.12 18.69
N SER A 55 -2.75 -4.93 18.45
CA SER A 55 -1.41 -4.74 19.01
C SER A 55 -0.77 -3.45 18.50
N LYS A 56 0.09 -2.80 19.28
CA LYS A 56 0.76 -1.56 18.83
C LYS A 56 1.78 -1.84 17.71
N GLN A 57 2.09 -0.82 16.92
CA GLN A 57 3.15 -0.91 15.90
C GLN A 57 4.52 -1.15 16.57
N ILE A 58 5.29 -2.09 16.08
CA ILE A 58 6.70 -2.24 16.48
C ILE A 58 7.58 -1.35 15.61
N ARG A 59 8.49 -0.61 16.24
CA ARG A 59 9.57 0.15 15.59
C ARG A 59 10.91 -0.24 16.20
N LEU A 60 11.98 -0.10 15.42
CA LEU A 60 13.32 -0.23 15.96
C LEU A 60 13.68 1.07 16.69
N ASP A 61 14.20 0.96 17.91
CA ASP A 61 14.76 2.10 18.62
C ASP A 61 16.17 2.45 18.11
N LEU A 62 16.82 3.44 18.72
CA LEU A 62 18.16 3.89 18.30
C LEU A 62 19.25 2.83 18.50
N SER A 63 18.99 1.81 19.32
CA SER A 63 19.89 0.66 19.52
C SER A 63 19.61 -0.45 18.51
N GLY A 64 18.55 -0.32 17.71
CA GLY A 64 18.09 -1.36 16.79
C GLY A 64 17.18 -2.40 17.45
N ASP A 65 16.75 -2.18 18.70
CA ASP A 65 15.89 -3.12 19.41
C ASP A 65 14.41 -2.88 19.06
N PRO A 66 13.61 -3.94 18.85
CA PRO A 66 12.18 -3.80 18.57
C PRO A 66 11.43 -3.30 19.81
N LYS A 67 10.65 -2.24 19.64
CA LYS A 67 9.85 -1.63 20.69
C LYS A 67 8.48 -1.18 20.18
N GLU A 68 7.45 -1.33 21.02
CA GLU A 68 6.12 -0.79 20.73
C GLU A 68 6.12 0.74 20.66
N THR A 69 5.41 1.30 19.67
CA THR A 69 5.08 2.73 19.61
C THR A 69 4.19 3.14 20.77
N LEU A 70 4.26 4.42 21.13
CA LEU A 70 3.28 5.02 22.04
C LEU A 70 2.07 5.57 21.26
N GLU A 71 2.19 5.69 19.95
CA GLU A 71 1.19 6.17 19.02
C GLU A 71 -0.04 5.24 18.94
N GLU A 72 -1.22 5.86 18.88
CA GLU A 72 -2.52 5.18 18.73
C GLU A 72 -2.93 4.99 17.25
N TYR A 73 -1.94 4.97 16.36
CA TYR A 73 -2.09 4.72 14.93
C TYR A 73 -0.93 3.86 14.41
N TYR A 74 -1.21 3.02 13.40
CA TYR A 74 -0.16 2.48 12.55
C TYR A 74 0.24 3.54 11.54
N GLN A 75 1.53 3.63 11.23
CA GLN A 75 2.03 4.47 10.15
C GLN A 75 2.76 3.61 9.14
N LEU A 76 2.43 3.76 7.86
CA LEU A 76 3.23 3.17 6.80
C LEU A 76 4.63 3.79 6.83
N PHE A 77 5.66 2.95 6.96
CA PHE A 77 7.03 3.44 7.11
C PHE A 77 7.50 4.19 5.86
N LEU A 78 8.50 5.06 6.05
CA LEU A 78 9.21 5.69 4.93
C LEU A 78 9.89 4.60 4.10
N GLY A 79 9.85 4.76 2.78
CA GLY A 79 10.21 3.76 1.79
C GLY A 79 9.08 2.80 1.43
N ASN A 80 8.00 2.71 2.22
CA ASN A 80 6.96 1.71 2.00
C ASN A 80 5.75 2.29 1.26
N VAL A 81 5.36 1.64 0.17
CA VAL A 81 4.13 1.98 -0.58
C VAL A 81 3.28 0.71 -0.70
N ILE A 82 1.98 0.85 -0.45
CA ILE A 82 1.01 -0.25 -0.61
C ILE A 82 0.31 -0.10 -1.96
N TYR A 83 0.26 -1.17 -2.75
CA TYR A 83 -0.55 -1.23 -3.96
C TYR A 83 -1.61 -2.31 -3.81
N LEU A 84 -2.85 -1.97 -4.18
CA LEU A 84 -4.00 -2.86 -4.15
C LEU A 84 -4.48 -3.15 -5.57
N PHE A 85 -4.65 -4.42 -5.88
CA PHE A 85 -5.17 -4.92 -7.15
C PHE A 85 -6.39 -5.79 -6.91
N GLY A 86 -7.42 -5.62 -7.74
CA GLY A 86 -8.64 -6.40 -7.72
C GLY A 86 -8.68 -7.42 -8.86
N TYR A 87 -9.43 -8.49 -8.66
CA TYR A 87 -9.78 -9.44 -9.71
C TYR A 87 -11.28 -9.61 -9.73
N GLU A 88 -11.87 -9.42 -10.91
CA GLU A 88 -13.26 -9.78 -11.14
C GLU A 88 -13.34 -11.26 -11.54
N ARG A 89 -13.98 -12.07 -10.70
CA ARG A 89 -14.42 -13.42 -11.03
C ARG A 89 -15.94 -13.41 -11.13
N LYS A 90 -16.50 -14.27 -11.99
CA LYS A 90 -17.95 -14.38 -12.23
C LYS A 90 -18.79 -14.45 -10.94
N GLU A 91 -18.22 -14.91 -9.82
CA GLU A 91 -18.92 -15.13 -8.56
C GLU A 91 -18.18 -14.55 -7.33
N GLU A 92 -16.98 -13.97 -7.49
CA GLU A 92 -16.14 -13.51 -6.37
C GLU A 92 -15.32 -12.27 -6.72
N TYR A 93 -15.13 -11.39 -5.73
CA TYR A 93 -14.17 -10.28 -5.80
C TYR A 93 -12.97 -10.59 -4.92
N LEU A 94 -11.78 -10.64 -5.50
CA LEU A 94 -10.52 -10.84 -4.76
C LEU A 94 -9.69 -9.57 -4.81
N VAL A 95 -9.06 -9.22 -3.69
CA VAL A 95 -8.14 -8.08 -3.58
C VAL A 95 -6.78 -8.56 -3.10
N TYR A 96 -5.73 -8.18 -3.82
CA TYR A 96 -4.34 -8.50 -3.53
C TYR A 96 -3.63 -7.21 -3.13
N GLY A 97 -2.96 -7.23 -1.99
CA GLY A 97 -2.10 -6.16 -1.53
C GLY A 97 -0.64 -6.56 -1.65
N ILE A 98 0.17 -5.69 -2.24
CA ILE A 98 1.63 -5.81 -2.27
C ILE A 98 2.25 -4.58 -1.63
N THR A 99 3.44 -4.77 -1.04
CA THR A 99 4.22 -3.70 -0.43
C THR A 99 5.62 -3.70 -1.03
N GLN A 100 6.06 -2.57 -1.57
CA GLN A 100 7.45 -2.36 -1.96
C GLN A 100 8.15 -1.53 -0.89
N THR A 101 9.42 -1.84 -0.62
CA THR A 101 10.25 -1.25 0.44
C THR A 101 11.67 -1.06 -0.03
#